data_AF-A0A9W6U6B7-F1
#
_entry.id   AF-A0A9W6U6B7-F1
#
_cell.length_a   1.000
_cell.length_b   1.000
_cell.length_c   1.000
_cell.angle_alpha   90.00
_cell.angle_beta   90.00
_cell.angle_gamma   90.00
#
_symmetry.space_group_name_H-M   'P 1'
#
loop_
_entity.id
_entity.type
_entity.pdbx_description
1 polymer ?
#
loop_
_entity_poly.entity_id
_entity_poly.type
_entity_poly.pdbx_seq_one_letter_code
_entity_poly.pdbx_strand_id
1 'polypeptide(L)'
;MYRAKGLPIGLAGVRAICMGLSTSRSDTEYRKHDSLPGWALAYNAVKVHHVLTALFGSACMEYTAMGGDFQDLIMWDQLPDAARAALNDSSNWGRAEVPFSDENIEDRLESGYPF
;
A
#
# COMPACT_ATOMS: atom_id res chain seq x y z
N MET A 1 3.96 -21.13 30.69
CA MET A 1 4.27 -19.70 30.88
C MET A 1 5.45 -19.35 29.97
N TYR A 2 5.20 -18.74 28.82
CA TYR A 2 6.27 -18.28 27.93
C TYR A 2 6.69 -16.86 28.33
N ARG A 3 7.94 -16.73 28.77
CA ARG A 3 8.57 -15.47 29.17
C ARG A 3 8.97 -14.72 27.90
N ALA A 4 8.29 -13.62 27.58
CA ALA A 4 8.71 -12.70 26.53
C ALA A 4 10.11 -12.17 26.87
N LYS A 5 11.11 -12.54 26.07
CA LYS A 5 12.43 -11.89 26.10
C LYS A 5 12.25 -10.50 25.50
N GLY A 6 12.49 -9.47 26.30
CA GLY A 6 12.41 -8.08 25.87
C GLY A 6 13.30 -7.83 24.66
N LEU A 7 12.71 -7.23 23.63
CA LEU A 7 13.44 -6.65 22.51
C LEU A 7 14.32 -5.49 23.02
N PRO A 8 15.54 -5.32 22.48
CA PRO A 8 16.46 -4.28 22.95
C PRO A 8 15.88 -2.88 22.70
N ILE A 9 15.97 -2.04 23.73
CA ILE A 9 15.65 -0.61 23.73
C ILE A 9 16.42 0.05 22.58
N GLY A 10 15.68 0.55 21.59
CA GLY A 10 16.20 1.07 20.34
C GLY A 10 17.09 2.29 20.52
N LEU A 11 18.19 2.29 19.77
CA LEU A 11 18.92 3.48 19.34
C LEU A 11 17.92 4.60 19.01
N ALA A 12 18.20 5.81 19.46
CA ALA A 12 17.56 7.04 18.98
C ALA A 12 17.95 7.27 17.51
N GLY A 13 17.40 6.45 16.61
CA GLY A 13 17.46 6.59 15.17
C GLY A 13 16.20 7.28 14.67
N VAL A 14 16.34 8.11 13.65
CA VAL A 14 15.27 8.87 12.98
C VAL A 14 14.00 8.03 12.84
N ARG A 15 12.91 8.46 13.50
CA ARG A 15 11.60 7.83 13.38
C ARG A 15 10.89 8.44 12.18
N ALA A 16 10.75 7.69 11.10
CA ALA A 16 9.81 8.05 10.04
C ALA A 16 8.38 8.00 10.59
N ILE A 17 7.61 9.06 10.34
CA ILE A 17 6.22 9.20 10.75
C ILE A 17 5.37 9.16 9.48
N CYS A 18 4.35 8.30 9.45
CA CYS A 18 3.36 8.29 8.38
C CYS A 18 2.49 9.55 8.52
N MET A 19 2.62 10.49 7.59
CA MET A 19 1.90 11.76 7.59
C MET A 19 0.53 11.67 6.94
N GLY A 20 0.35 10.75 5.99
CA GLY A 20 -0.91 10.56 5.27
C GLY A 20 -0.94 9.20 4.60
N LEU A 21 -2.15 8.75 4.26
CA LEU A 21 -2.41 7.49 3.58
C LEU A 21 -3.49 7.69 2.54
N SER A 22 -3.24 7.15 1.36
CA SER A 22 -4.27 6.96 0.35
C SER A 22 -4.42 5.49 0.02
N THR A 23 -5.64 4.98 0.03
CA THR A 23 -5.96 3.59 -0.33
C THR A 23 -6.82 3.56 -1.59
N SER A 24 -6.60 2.57 -2.46
CA SER A 24 -7.37 2.45 -3.69
C SER A 24 -8.84 2.17 -3.40
N ARG A 25 -9.73 2.91 -4.07
CA ARG A 25 -11.17 2.65 -4.15
C ARG A 25 -11.52 1.92 -5.45
N SER A 26 -10.77 2.23 -6.51
CA SER A 26 -10.74 1.56 -7.80
C SER A 26 -9.31 1.68 -8.37
N ASP A 27 -9.09 1.33 -9.63
CA ASP A 27 -7.78 1.43 -10.28
C ASP A 27 -7.27 2.88 -10.34
N THR A 28 -8.18 3.85 -10.37
CA THR A 28 -7.86 5.27 -10.55
C THR A 28 -8.33 6.18 -9.42
N GLU A 29 -9.26 5.72 -8.57
CA GLU A 29 -9.80 6.49 -7.46
C GLU A 29 -9.18 6.09 -6.12
N TYR A 30 -8.98 7.09 -5.25
CA TYR A 30 -8.36 6.91 -3.93
C TYR A 30 -9.24 7.45 -2.80
N ARG A 31 -9.27 6.74 -1.68
CA ARG A 31 -9.66 7.31 -0.38
C ARG A 31 -8.45 7.94 0.26
N LYS A 32 -8.60 9.18 0.73
CA LYS A 32 -7.50 10.00 1.24
C LYS A 32 -7.66 10.24 2.73
N HIS A 33 -6.57 10.08 3.46
CA HIS A 33 -6.50 10.30 4.89
C HIS A 33 -5.26 11.15 5.21
N ASP A 34 -5.49 12.36 5.69
CA ASP A 34 -4.47 13.32 6.16
C ASP A 34 -3.92 12.97 7.55
N SER A 35 -4.48 11.94 8.17
CA SER A 35 -4.10 11.41 9.47
C SER A 35 -4.56 9.96 9.61
N LEU A 36 -3.82 9.16 10.37
CA LEU A 36 -4.18 7.79 10.68
C LEU A 36 -4.35 7.59 12.18
N PRO A 37 -5.39 6.86 12.61
CA PRO A 37 -5.50 6.50 14.01
C PRO A 37 -4.41 5.50 14.40
N GLY A 38 -3.89 5.61 15.62
CA GLY A 38 -2.80 4.76 16.09
C GLY A 38 -3.10 3.25 16.06
N TRP A 39 -4.38 2.86 16.13
CA TRP A 39 -4.78 1.46 16.01
C TRP A 39 -4.65 0.91 14.60
N ALA A 40 -4.52 1.73 13.57
CA ALA A 40 -4.28 1.30 12.19
C ALA A 40 -2.79 1.07 11.90
N LEU A 41 -1.91 1.39 12.85
CA LEU A 41 -0.47 1.28 12.72
C LEU A 41 0.09 0.12 13.56
N ALA A 42 1.02 -0.62 12.98
CA ALA A 42 1.92 -1.53 13.67
C ALA A 42 3.34 -0.99 13.51
N TYR A 43 3.81 -0.22 14.51
CA TYR A 43 5.06 0.55 14.45
C TYR A 43 5.09 1.53 13.26
N ASN A 44 5.74 1.16 12.17
CA ASN A 44 5.89 1.92 10.92
C ASN A 44 5.08 1.33 9.76
N ALA A 45 4.34 0.25 9.97
CA ALA A 45 3.50 -0.38 8.96
C ALA A 45 2.03 0.00 9.15
N VAL A 46 1.36 0.34 8.05
CA VAL A 46 -0.09 0.53 8.00
C VAL A 46 -0.74 -0.84 7.83
N LYS A 47 -1.75 -1.15 8.66
CA LYS A 47 -2.56 -2.35 8.51
C LYS A 47 -3.67 -2.06 7.51
N VAL A 48 -3.70 -2.83 6.43
CA VAL A 48 -4.68 -2.71 5.35
C VAL A 48 -5.42 -4.03 5.13
N HIS A 49 -6.63 -3.97 4.61
CA HIS A 49 -7.33 -5.14 4.09
C HIS A 49 -7.86 -4.88 2.68
N HIS A 50 -8.13 -5.98 1.98
CA HIS A 50 -8.74 -5.96 0.65
C HIS A 50 -10.22 -6.31 0.77
N VAL A 51 -11.08 -5.42 0.26
CA VAL A 51 -12.54 -5.53 0.38
C VAL A 51 -13.14 -5.74 -1.00
N LEU A 52 -13.88 -6.83 -1.16
CA LEU A 52 -14.73 -7.06 -2.32
C LEU A 52 -16.11 -6.43 -2.05
N THR A 53 -16.51 -5.45 -2.86
CA THR A 53 -17.83 -4.84 -2.72
C THR A 53 -18.89 -5.82 -3.27
N ALA A 54 -19.63 -6.48 -2.38
CA ALA A 54 -20.38 -7.73 -2.59
C ALA A 54 -21.47 -7.77 -3.69
N LEU A 55 -21.76 -6.67 -4.39
CA LEU A 55 -22.81 -6.66 -5.42
C LEU A 55 -22.31 -6.25 -6.81
N PHE A 56 -21.58 -5.14 -7.03
CA PHE A 56 -21.14 -4.72 -8.39
C PHE A 56 -19.91 -3.78 -8.43
N GLY A 57 -19.11 -3.68 -7.36
CA GLY A 57 -18.05 -2.65 -7.26
C GLY A 57 -16.64 -3.18 -7.56
N SER A 58 -15.72 -2.26 -7.88
CA SER A 58 -14.28 -2.56 -7.88
C SER A 58 -13.85 -3.03 -6.49
N ALA A 59 -12.86 -3.92 -6.47
CA ALA A 59 -12.19 -4.26 -5.23
C ALA A 59 -11.44 -3.04 -4.71
N CYS A 60 -11.42 -2.84 -3.39
CA CYS A 60 -10.80 -1.67 -2.77
C CYS A 60 -9.95 -2.04 -1.56
N MET A 61 -9.07 -1.12 -1.19
CA MET A 61 -8.23 -1.21 0.01
C MET A 61 -8.74 -0.24 1.07
N GLU A 62 -8.71 -0.68 2.33
CA GLU A 62 -9.01 0.17 3.49
C GLU A 62 -8.03 -0.15 4.63
N TYR A 63 -7.74 0.85 5.47
CA TYR A 63 -6.98 0.61 6.69
C TYR A 63 -7.86 -0.11 7.73
N THR A 64 -7.24 -0.88 8.61
CA THR A 64 -7.97 -1.73 9.54
C THR A 64 -7.30 -1.85 10.91
N ALA A 65 -8.09 -2.19 11.92
CA ALA A 65 -7.60 -2.55 13.25
C ALA A 65 -7.05 -3.99 13.28
N MET A 66 -7.45 -4.82 12.31
CA MET A 66 -7.06 -6.24 12.25
C MET A 66 -5.59 -6.38 11.87
N GLY A 67 -4.91 -7.36 12.46
CA GLY A 67 -3.58 -7.76 12.00
C GLY A 67 -3.64 -8.34 10.59
N GLY A 68 -2.51 -8.30 9.88
CA GLY A 68 -2.35 -8.89 8.57
C GLY A 68 -0.95 -9.46 8.42
N ASP A 69 -0.64 -9.91 7.20
CA ASP A 69 0.64 -10.52 6.86
C ASP A 69 1.51 -9.58 6.02
N PHE A 70 2.81 -9.82 6.04
CA PHE A 70 3.76 -9.20 5.11
C PHE A 70 3.96 -10.08 3.88
N GLN A 71 4.24 -9.46 2.74
CA GLN A 71 4.59 -10.13 1.50
C GLN A 71 6.06 -9.88 1.17
N ASP A 72 6.67 -10.77 0.39
CA ASP A 72 8.00 -10.52 -0.15
C ASP A 72 7.96 -9.29 -1.06
N LEU A 73 8.79 -8.30 -0.73
CA LEU A 73 8.83 -7.02 -1.42
C LEU A 73 9.89 -7.04 -2.53
N ILE A 74 9.48 -6.65 -3.73
CA ILE A 74 10.38 -6.30 -4.84
C ILE A 74 10.07 -4.87 -5.29
N MET A 75 11.10 -4.03 -5.37
CA MET A 75 10.96 -2.65 -5.85
C MET A 75 10.97 -2.61 -7.38
N TRP A 76 10.37 -1.57 -7.97
CA TRP A 76 10.33 -1.38 -9.42
C TRP A 76 11.72 -1.48 -10.07
N ASP A 77 12.72 -0.79 -9.50
CA ASP A 77 14.10 -0.79 -9.99
C ASP A 77 14.85 -2.12 -9.79
N GLN A 78 14.29 -3.03 -8.98
CA GLN A 78 14.85 -4.38 -8.77
C GLN A 78 14.31 -5.39 -9.78
N LEU A 79 13.26 -5.05 -10.54
CA LEU A 79 12.68 -5.93 -11.54
C LEU A 79 13.58 -6.01 -12.78
N PRO A 80 13.68 -7.20 -13.41
CA PRO A 80 14.33 -7.31 -14.71
C PRO A 80 13.53 -6.55 -15.77
N ASP A 81 14.21 -6.08 -16.82
CA ASP A 81 13.61 -5.28 -17.89
C ASP A 81 12.38 -5.96 -18.53
N ALA A 82 12.42 -7.28 -18.72
CA ALA A 82 11.29 -8.04 -19.26
C ALA A 82 10.04 -7.97 -18.36
N ALA A 83 10.21 -7.97 -17.03
CA ALA A 83 9.09 -7.86 -16.10
C ALA A 83 8.53 -6.43 -16.10
N ARG A 84 9.39 -5.40 -16.13
CA ARG A 84 8.94 -4.01 -16.25
C ARG A 84 8.18 -3.78 -17.55
N ALA A 85 8.69 -4.30 -18.68
CA ALA A 85 8.00 -4.22 -19.97
C ALA A 85 6.61 -4.89 -19.93
N ALA A 86 6.50 -6.08 -19.32
CA ALA A 86 5.21 -6.77 -19.20
C ALA A 86 4.22 -6.04 -18.29
N LEU A 87 4.69 -5.42 -17.19
CA LEU A 87 3.88 -4.63 -16.28
C LEU A 87 3.43 -3.30 -16.90
N ASN A 88 4.24 -2.70 -17.76
CA ASN A 88 3.89 -1.48 -18.49
C ASN A 88 2.89 -1.71 -19.62
N ASP A 89 2.84 -2.90 -20.21
CA ASP A 89 1.90 -3.20 -21.28
C ASP A 89 0.47 -3.40 -20.74
N SER A 90 -0.35 -2.35 -20.90
CA SER A 90 -1.75 -2.30 -20.44
C SER A 90 -2.63 -3.40 -21.05
N SER A 91 -2.26 -3.95 -22.21
CA SER A 91 -3.01 -5.04 -22.84
C SER A 91 -3.00 -6.34 -22.03
N ASN A 92 -2.04 -6.50 -21.10
CA ASN A 92 -1.92 -7.68 -20.23
C ASN A 92 -2.93 -7.72 -19.07
N TRP A 93 -3.63 -6.61 -18.77
CA TRP A 93 -4.39 -6.45 -17.52
C TRP A 93 -5.91 -6.32 -17.70
N GLY A 94 -6.38 -6.38 -18.96
CA GLY A 94 -7.81 -6.34 -19.28
C GLY A 94 -8.47 -5.03 -18.86
N ARG A 95 -9.26 -5.06 -17.78
CA ARG A 95 -9.91 -3.86 -17.22
C ARG A 95 -9.13 -3.23 -16.06
N ALA A 96 -8.13 -3.92 -15.54
CA ALA A 96 -7.29 -3.43 -14.45
C ALA A 96 -6.12 -2.63 -14.99
N GLU A 97 -5.52 -1.81 -14.13
CA GLU A 97 -4.34 -1.02 -14.46
C GLU A 97 -3.25 -1.25 -13.42
N VAL A 98 -1.99 -1.23 -13.86
CA VAL A 98 -0.83 -1.31 -12.96
C VAL A 98 -0.56 0.09 -12.41
N PRO A 99 -0.76 0.36 -11.11
CA PRO A 99 -0.75 1.72 -10.58
C PRO A 99 0.65 2.32 -10.45
N PHE A 100 1.69 1.50 -10.56
CA PHE A 100 3.10 1.90 -10.46
C PHE A 100 3.87 1.70 -11.76
N SER A 101 3.18 1.47 -12.88
CA SER A 101 3.81 1.46 -14.20
C SER A 101 4.35 2.85 -14.54
N ASP A 102 5.28 2.90 -15.50
CA ASP A 102 5.92 4.14 -15.91
C ASP A 102 4.90 5.17 -16.45
N GLU A 103 3.83 4.68 -17.10
CA GLU A 103 2.75 5.53 -17.64
C GLU A 103 1.80 6.07 -16.56
N ASN A 104 1.64 5.36 -15.44
CA ASN A 104 0.59 5.66 -14.45
C ASN A 104 1.11 6.33 -13.17
N ILE A 105 2.37 6.11 -12.80
CA ILE A 105 2.85 6.44 -11.45
C ILE A 105 2.67 7.91 -11.08
N GLU A 106 2.93 8.85 -12.00
CA GLU A 106 2.80 10.30 -11.73
C GLU A 106 1.32 10.67 -11.49
N ASP A 107 0.42 10.24 -12.37
CA ASP A 107 -1.02 10.45 -12.23
C ASP A 107 -1.58 9.82 -10.95
N ARG A 108 -1.07 8.64 -10.54
CA ARG A 108 -1.46 7.97 -9.30
C ARG A 108 -0.94 8.69 -8.06
N LEU A 109 0.26 9.25 -8.11
CA LEU A 109 0.79 10.07 -7.01
C LEU A 109 0.01 11.37 -6.86
N GLU A 110 -0.33 12.06 -7.96
CA GLU A 110 -1.16 13.26 -7.92
C GLU A 110 -2.58 12.94 -7.41
N SER A 111 -3.23 11.94 -7.99
CA SER A 111 -4.57 11.51 -7.59
C SER A 111 -4.60 11.03 -6.14
N GLY A 112 -3.54 10.36 -5.68
CA GLY A 112 -3.37 9.85 -4.33
C GLY A 112 -2.88 10.87 -3.31
N TYR A 113 -2.59 12.11 -3.69
CA TYR A 113 -2.10 13.12 -2.74
C TYR A 113 -3.20 13.49 -1.72
N PRO A 114 -2.97 13.33 -0.39
CA PRO A 114 -4.02 13.49 0.62
C PRO A 114 -4.08 14.90 1.25
N PHE A 115 -3.29 15.87 0.78
CA PHE A 115 -3.21 17.23 1.35
C PHE A 115 -3.61 18.32 0.37
#